data_AF-A0A1C0ZWR7-F1
#
_entry.id   AF-A0A1C0ZWR7-F1
#
_cell.length_a   1.000
_cell.length_b   1.000
_cell.length_c   1.000
_cell.angle_alpha   90.00
_cell.angle_beta   90.00
_cell.angle_gamma   90.00
#
_symmetry.space_group_name_H-M   'P 1'
#
loop_
_entity.id
_entity.type
_entity.pdbx_description
1 polymer ?
#
loop_
_entity_poly.entity_id
_entity_poly.type
_entity_poly.pdbx_seq_one_letter_code
_entity_poly.pdbx_strand_id
1 'polypeptide(L)'
;MRYQIMLKDGLEKKGYTLNKAAQLVYERFGMHITSTYISKLRSGSKPPATDDLNEAIAKILEIDSIEFRRAAYIEKIPNDLLEGIAIAQ
;
A
#
# COMPACT_ATOMS: atom_id res chain seq x y z
N MET A 1 2.36 0.98 11.80
CA MET A 1 1.68 -0.30 11.41
C MET A 1 2.39 -0.88 10.17
N ARG A 2 2.38 -2.20 9.90
CA ARG A 2 3.04 -2.76 8.69
C ARG A 2 2.17 -2.58 7.44
N TYR A 3 2.75 -2.22 6.30
CA TYR A 3 2.07 -1.94 5.04
C TYR A 3 1.15 -3.08 4.60
N GLN A 4 1.63 -4.31 4.68
CA GLN A 4 0.90 -5.52 4.29
C GLN A 4 -0.37 -5.73 5.12
N ILE A 5 -0.30 -5.41 6.42
CA ILE A 5 -1.43 -5.53 7.34
C ILE A 5 -2.47 -4.47 7.02
N MET A 6 -2.05 -3.21 6.79
CA MET A 6 -2.96 -2.14 6.39
C MET A 6 -3.72 -2.47 5.10
N LEU A 7 -3.01 -3.02 4.11
CA LEU A 7 -3.60 -3.42 2.84
C LEU A 7 -4.59 -4.58 3.03
N LYS A 8 -4.21 -5.60 3.81
CA LYS A 8 -5.07 -6.75 4.11
C LYS A 8 -6.34 -6.31 4.84
N ASP A 9 -6.20 -5.55 5.91
CA ASP A 9 -7.31 -5.09 6.74
C ASP A 9 -8.23 -4.15 5.95
N GLY A 10 -7.68 -3.27 5.11
CA GLY A 10 -8.46 -2.40 4.23
C GLY A 10 -9.31 -3.18 3.23
N LEU A 11 -8.74 -4.21 2.61
CA LEU A 11 -9.47 -5.10 1.70
C LEU A 11 -10.59 -5.86 2.43
N GLU A 12 -10.31 -6.40 3.61
CA GLU A 12 -11.27 -7.15 4.42
C GLU A 12 -12.42 -6.26 4.91
N LYS A 13 -12.12 -5.06 5.45
CA LYS A 13 -13.13 -4.09 5.89
C LYS A 13 -14.08 -3.65 4.78
N LYS A 14 -13.56 -3.52 3.55
CA LYS A 14 -14.37 -3.18 2.38
C LYS A 14 -15.08 -4.38 1.75
N GLY A 15 -14.72 -5.61 2.13
CA GLY A 15 -15.19 -6.82 1.46
C GLY A 15 -14.74 -6.93 0.01
N TYR A 16 -13.60 -6.29 -0.35
CA TYR A 16 -13.13 -6.24 -1.73
C TYR A 16 -12.29 -7.47 -2.06
N THR A 17 -12.62 -8.11 -3.18
CA THR A 17 -11.71 -9.07 -3.81
C THR A 17 -10.54 -8.32 -4.44
N LEU A 18 -9.42 -9.02 -4.69
CA LEU A 18 -8.25 -8.43 -5.35
C LEU A 18 -8.59 -7.92 -6.76
N ASN A 19 -9.47 -8.63 -7.49
CA ASN A 19 -9.94 -8.18 -8.81
C ASN A 19 -10.77 -6.90 -8.67
N LYS A 20 -11.66 -6.81 -7.67
CA LYS A 20 -12.48 -5.62 -7.46
C LYS A 20 -11.61 -4.41 -7.09
N ALA A 21 -10.61 -4.59 -6.23
CA ALA A 21 -9.67 -3.53 -5.90
C ALA A 21 -8.90 -3.03 -7.13
N ALA A 22 -8.37 -3.95 -7.95
CA ALA A 22 -7.68 -3.60 -9.20
C ALA A 22 -8.59 -2.82 -10.16
N GLN A 23 -9.82 -3.28 -10.34
CA GLN A 23 -10.83 -2.60 -11.14
C GLN A 23 -11.12 -1.18 -10.63
N LEU A 24 -11.31 -1.00 -9.31
CA LEU A 24 -11.58 0.30 -8.71
C LEU A 24 -10.40 1.28 -8.86
N VAL A 25 -9.16 0.81 -8.77
CA VAL A 25 -7.97 1.64 -9.04
C VAL A 25 -8.01 2.17 -10.47
N TYR A 26 -8.31 1.30 -11.43
CA TYR A 26 -8.43 1.70 -12.82
C TYR A 26 -9.59 2.67 -13.05
N GLU A 27 -10.79 2.34 -12.57
CA GLU A 27 -12.00 3.16 -12.77
C GLU A 27 -11.89 4.57 -12.18
N ARG A 28 -11.21 4.73 -11.04
CA ARG A 28 -11.13 6.03 -10.33
C ARG A 28 -9.87 6.83 -10.65
N PHE A 29 -8.79 6.17 -11.06
CA PHE A 29 -7.47 6.82 -11.20
C PHE A 29 -6.77 6.51 -12.52
N GLY A 30 -7.35 5.70 -13.41
CA GLY A 30 -6.75 5.32 -14.69
C GLY A 30 -5.51 4.45 -14.58
N MET A 31 -5.19 3.94 -13.39
CA MET A 31 -3.98 3.14 -13.15
C MET A 31 -4.24 1.65 -13.34
N HIS A 32 -3.46 1.02 -14.23
CA HIS A 32 -3.58 -0.41 -14.51
C HIS A 32 -2.74 -1.24 -13.52
N ILE A 33 -3.42 -2.03 -12.69
CA ILE A 33 -2.81 -3.04 -11.83
C ILE A 33 -3.58 -4.35 -11.95
N THR A 34 -2.93 -5.47 -11.62
CA THR A 34 -3.58 -6.79 -11.61
C THR A 34 -3.85 -7.27 -10.19
N SER A 35 -4.79 -8.19 -10.03
CA SER A 35 -5.02 -8.85 -8.73
C SER A 35 -3.79 -9.61 -8.25
N THR A 36 -3.00 -10.20 -9.16
CA THR A 36 -1.71 -10.80 -8.83
C THR A 36 -0.74 -9.78 -8.25
N TYR A 37 -0.70 -8.57 -8.80
CA TYR A 37 0.14 -7.48 -8.27
C TYR A 37 -0.27 -7.11 -6.84
N ILE A 38 -1.57 -6.92 -6.59
CA ILE A 38 -2.11 -6.63 -5.26
C ILE A 38 -1.84 -7.80 -4.30
N SER A 39 -1.97 -9.05 -4.76
CA SER A 39 -1.65 -10.23 -3.95
C SER A 39 -0.20 -10.22 -3.48
N LYS A 40 0.74 -9.87 -4.37
CA LYS A 40 2.17 -9.81 -4.05
C LYS A 40 2.50 -8.70 -3.06
N LEU A 41 1.86 -7.53 -3.20
CA LEU A 41 1.95 -6.44 -2.22
C LEU A 41 1.43 -6.88 -0.85
N ARG A 42 0.24 -7.50 -0.82
CA ARG A 42 -0.41 -7.98 0.41
C ARG A 42 0.41 -9.06 1.11
N SER A 43 1.09 -9.92 0.35
CA SER A 43 1.91 -11.01 0.89
C SER A 43 3.34 -10.59 1.25
N GLY A 44 3.74 -9.36 0.92
CA GLY A 44 5.12 -8.91 1.08
C GLY A 44 6.12 -9.49 0.08
N SER A 45 5.68 -10.28 -0.90
CA SER A 45 6.57 -10.84 -1.93
C SER A 45 7.03 -9.79 -2.95
N LYS A 46 6.37 -8.63 -2.97
CA LYS A 46 6.81 -7.44 -3.68
C LYS A 46 6.93 -6.28 -2.68
N PRO A 47 7.97 -5.43 -2.79
CA PRO A 47 8.05 -4.21 -1.99
C PRO A 47 6.81 -3.32 -2.19
N PRO A 48 6.52 -2.42 -1.22
CA PRO A 48 5.39 -1.50 -1.33
C PRO A 48 5.37 -0.73 -2.65
N ALA A 49 4.17 -0.40 -3.13
CA ALA A 49 3.98 0.25 -4.42
C ALA A 49 4.53 1.68 -4.45
N THR A 50 4.48 2.33 -5.63
CA THR A 50 4.81 3.76 -5.78
C THR A 50 3.86 4.63 -4.95
N ASP A 51 4.27 5.88 -4.69
CA ASP A 51 3.50 6.80 -3.84
C ASP A 51 2.09 7.05 -4.38
N ASP A 52 1.99 7.38 -5.68
CA ASP A 52 0.71 7.62 -6.36
C ASP A 52 -0.22 6.40 -6.31
N LEU A 53 0.35 5.20 -6.48
CA LEU A 53 -0.43 3.96 -6.43
C LEU A 53 -0.87 3.64 -5.00
N ASN A 54 -0.03 3.91 -4.00
CA ASN A 54 -0.41 3.78 -2.60
C ASN A 54 -1.52 4.77 -2.23
N GLU A 55 -1.46 6.00 -2.75
CA GLU A 55 -2.51 7.00 -2.54
C GLU A 55 -3.84 6.54 -3.16
N ALA A 56 -3.83 6.02 -4.38
CA ALA A 56 -5.04 5.48 -5.01
C ALA A 56 -5.61 4.28 -4.24
N ILE A 57 -4.76 3.33 -3.84
CA ILE A 57 -5.18 2.19 -3.01
C ILE A 57 -5.73 2.67 -1.66
N ALA A 58 -5.12 3.68 -1.04
CA ALA A 58 -5.63 4.22 0.21
C ALA A 58 -7.04 4.82 0.05
N LYS A 59 -7.26 5.55 -1.05
CA LYS A 59 -8.56 6.17 -1.36
C LYS A 59 -9.65 5.15 -1.68
N ILE A 60 -9.37 4.06 -2.41
CA ILE A 60 -10.41 3.03 -2.66
C ILE A 60 -10.74 2.25 -1.38
N LEU A 61 -9.75 2.03 -0.51
CA LEU A 61 -9.93 1.26 0.72
C LEU A 61 -10.41 2.11 1.90
N GLU A 62 -10.45 3.43 1.72
CA GLU A 62 -10.73 4.43 2.78
C GLU A 62 -9.85 4.20 4.02
N ILE A 63 -8.56 3.94 3.79
CA ILE A 63 -7.55 3.91 4.84
C ILE A 63 -6.79 5.24 4.87
N ASP A 64 -6.18 5.56 6.00
CA ASP A 64 -5.35 6.75 6.13
C ASP A 64 -4.19 6.71 5.13
N SER A 65 -4.21 7.63 4.16
CA SER A 65 -3.22 7.68 3.08
C SER A 65 -1.82 8.06 3.57
N ILE A 66 -1.73 8.88 4.63
CA ILE A 66 -0.45 9.32 5.17
C ILE A 66 0.23 8.16 5.91
N GLU A 67 -0.50 7.47 6.79
CA GLU A 67 0.03 6.32 7.52
C GLU A 67 0.36 5.16 6.57
N PHE A 68 -0.47 4.92 5.54
CA PHE A 68 -0.21 3.86 4.57
C PHE A 68 1.06 4.11 3.76
N ARG A 69 1.27 5.36 3.31
CA ARG A 69 2.50 5.75 2.62
C ARG A 69 3.71 5.76 3.55
N ARG A 70 3.56 6.22 4.80
CA ARG A 70 4.62 6.16 5.82
C ARG A 70 5.10 4.73 6.03
N ALA A 71 4.18 3.77 6.17
CA ALA A 71 4.51 2.36 6.27
C ALA A 71 5.26 1.85 5.02
N ALA A 72 4.87 2.30 3.82
CA ALA A 72 5.56 1.98 2.58
C ALA A 72 6.99 2.51 2.53
N TYR A 73 7.25 3.72 3.02
CA TYR A 73 8.62 4.26 3.10
C TYR A 73 9.47 3.50 4.11
N ILE A 74 8.96 3.25 5.32
CA ILE A 74 9.68 2.51 6.35
C ILE A 74 10.10 1.12 5.84
N GLU A 75 9.23 0.41 5.12
CA GLU A 75 9.56 -0.93 4.59
C GLU A 75 10.53 -0.90 3.38
N LYS A 76 10.65 0.23 2.69
CA LYS A 76 11.57 0.38 1.55
C LYS A 76 12.97 0.82 1.98
N ILE A 77 13.08 1.56 3.08
CA ILE A 77 14.36 2.10 3.53
C ILE A 77 15.15 0.97 4.19
N PRO A 78 16.38 0.67 3.73
CA PRO A 78 17.30 -0.22 4.42
C PRO A 78 17.48 0.19 5.89
N ASN A 79 17.58 -0.80 6.80
CA ASN A 79 17.62 -0.53 8.25
C ASN A 79 18.78 0.39 8.67
N ASP A 80 19.93 0.25 8.02
CA ASP A 80 21.12 1.10 8.21
C ASP A 80 20.88 2.57 7.85
N LEU A 81 19.96 2.85 6.92
CA LEU A 81 19.55 4.21 6.57
C LEU A 81 18.43 4.74 7.48
N LEU A 82 17.60 3.87 8.07
CA LEU A 82 16.56 4.28 9.03
C LEU A 82 17.14 4.83 10.34
N GLU A 83 18.23 4.22 10.83
CA GLU A 83 18.92 4.65 12.05
C GLU A 83 19.40 6.11 11.98
N GLY A 84 19.80 6.58 10.78
CA GLY A 84 20.23 7.97 10.56
C GLY A 84 19.10 9.00 10.53
N ILE A 85 17.85 8.58 10.26
CA ILE A 85 16.69 9.48 10.15
C ILE A 85 16.08 9.77 11.53
N ALA A 86 16.17 8.83 12.48
CA ALA A 86 15.58 8.96 13.81
C ALA A 86 16.24 10.04 14.70
N ILE A 87 17.41 10.54 14.32
CA ILE A 87 18.20 11.52 15.10
C ILE A 87 17.76 12.97 14.81
N ALA A 88 16.97 13.22 13.77
CA ALA A 88 16.44 14.54 13.44
C ALA A 88 15.03 14.76 14.01
N GLN A 89 14.90 14.84 15.34
CA GLN A 89 13.70 15.37 16.02
C GLN A 89 14.10 16.27 17.18
#